data_AF-A0A8H3QTF3-F1
#
_entry.id   AF-A0A8H3QTF3-F1
#
_cell.length_a   1.000
_cell.length_b   1.000
_cell.length_c   1.000
_cell.angle_alpha   90.00
_cell.angle_beta   90.00
_cell.angle_gamma   90.00
#
_symmetry.space_group_name_H-M   'P 1'
#
loop_
_entity.id
_entity.type
_entity.pdbx_description
1 polymer ?
#
loop_
_entity_poly.entity_id
_entity_poly.type
_entity_poly.pdbx_seq_one_letter_code
_entity_poly.pdbx_strand_id
1 'polypeptide(L)'
;MKEYPSTLVDMYEALPIPFGLVRYGVAPDHPEVKNVQNRFEEVANDSRYTFIGNVKYGEDLTLKDLKSQYDAIVFSYGASQEKSLGIKNENEYIKNIFSARAFVGWYNGLPQYRDLEPDLTCTDTAVVIGQGNVALDVSRILLMDIVELSKTDITEYALEKLRNNRIKNVIIVGRRGPLQVSFTAKELREMINLPNTKFHTDSELLKNELSTNIEIISKDRPLKRLMQILEKGMYHTSGYKSWSLKFLRSPHEFIAHENDDPSRPKYVRAVRFQINRLEGPLENRVAVPTGEMEEIETGLVLKSVGYRSIPLEGLPFDENKGIVPNYKGKILDNDNNEQPGLYVAGWLKRGPQGVIATTMNDAYETAEVIVSDIKQNKSMLSTDTFNATKQGSKAIIPILHQRGIRTVSYEDWKKIEERENEAGRAKNKPREKFGRVEDAMRVLDT
;
A
#
# COMPACT_ATOMS: atom_id res chain seq x y z
N MET A 1 -8.13 17.89 -19.76
CA MET A 1 -6.97 18.39 -20.53
C MET A 1 -7.00 18.02 -22.01
N LYS A 2 -7.00 16.73 -22.41
CA LYS A 2 -7.05 16.36 -23.85
C LYS A 2 -8.41 16.69 -24.51
N GLU A 3 -9.50 16.31 -23.85
CA GLU A 3 -10.87 16.53 -24.37
C GLU A 3 -11.43 17.93 -24.07
N TYR A 4 -10.86 18.61 -23.08
CA TYR A 4 -11.26 19.96 -22.68
C TYR A 4 -9.99 20.80 -22.50
N PRO A 5 -9.52 21.49 -23.57
CA PRO A 5 -8.19 22.09 -23.62
C PRO A 5 -7.91 23.18 -22.59
N SER A 6 -8.94 23.91 -22.16
CA SER A 6 -8.88 24.98 -21.16
C SER A 6 -8.83 24.48 -19.71
N THR A 7 -8.79 23.16 -19.48
CA THR A 7 -8.70 22.60 -18.12
C THR A 7 -7.33 22.89 -17.52
N LEU A 8 -7.31 23.49 -16.34
CA LEU A 8 -6.15 23.55 -15.45
C LEU A 8 -6.30 22.50 -14.34
N VAL A 9 -5.21 21.87 -13.92
CA VAL A 9 -5.21 20.83 -12.88
C VAL A 9 -4.15 21.17 -11.85
N ASP A 10 -4.57 21.38 -10.60
CA ASP A 10 -3.65 21.50 -9.47
C ASP A 10 -3.72 20.21 -8.64
N MET A 11 -2.57 19.58 -8.40
CA MET A 11 -2.45 18.38 -7.57
C MET A 11 -1.82 18.74 -6.23
N TYR A 12 -2.57 18.51 -5.15
CA TYR A 12 -2.10 18.65 -3.78
C TYR A 12 -1.59 17.32 -3.23
N GLU A 13 -0.48 17.35 -2.50
CA GLU A 13 0.11 16.19 -1.84
C GLU A 13 0.60 16.57 -0.44
N ALA A 14 0.30 15.70 0.53
CA ALA A 14 0.67 15.88 1.93
C ALA A 14 2.20 15.87 2.13
N LEU A 15 2.91 15.07 1.35
CA LEU A 15 4.37 15.01 1.37
C LEU A 15 4.99 16.01 0.38
N PRO A 16 6.25 16.44 0.62
CA PRO A 16 6.98 17.23 -0.39
C PRO A 16 7.29 16.44 -1.68
N ILE A 17 7.15 15.11 -1.64
CA ILE A 17 7.58 14.20 -2.70
C ILE A 17 6.34 13.47 -3.29
N PRO A 18 6.12 13.51 -4.61
CA PRO A 18 4.95 12.91 -5.27
C PRO A 18 5.02 11.37 -5.38
N PHE A 19 4.07 10.82 -6.15
CA PHE A 19 3.98 9.43 -6.64
C PHE A 19 3.43 8.39 -5.64
N GLY A 20 3.18 8.76 -4.39
CA GLY A 20 2.51 7.91 -3.40
C GLY A 20 3.10 6.49 -3.33
N LEU A 21 2.25 5.47 -3.43
CA LEU A 21 2.68 4.07 -3.31
C LEU A 21 3.55 3.57 -4.47
N VAL A 22 3.65 4.26 -5.60
CA VAL A 22 4.64 3.90 -6.62
C VAL A 22 6.06 4.10 -6.07
N ARG A 23 6.25 5.12 -5.24
CA ARG A 23 7.53 5.37 -4.55
C ARG A 23 7.64 4.62 -3.22
N TYR A 24 6.58 4.69 -2.40
CA TYR A 24 6.60 4.24 -1.00
C TYR A 24 6.07 2.82 -0.78
N GLY A 25 5.40 2.22 -1.77
CA GLY A 25 4.76 0.91 -1.68
C GLY A 25 5.46 -0.16 -2.53
N VAL A 26 5.63 0.11 -3.83
CA VAL A 26 6.29 -0.82 -4.77
C VAL A 26 7.67 -1.19 -4.23
N ALA A 27 7.94 -2.49 -4.18
CA ALA A 27 9.16 -3.01 -3.60
C ALA A 27 10.41 -2.47 -4.34
N PRO A 28 11.54 -2.27 -3.64
CA PRO A 28 12.74 -1.71 -4.24
C PRO A 28 13.37 -2.61 -5.31
N ASP A 29 13.09 -3.91 -5.25
CA ASP A 29 13.50 -4.90 -6.25
C ASP A 29 12.52 -5.05 -7.43
N HIS A 30 11.49 -4.20 -7.50
CA HIS A 30 10.57 -4.05 -8.65
C HIS A 30 10.72 -2.68 -9.33
N PRO A 31 11.92 -2.26 -9.76
CA PRO A 31 12.12 -0.95 -10.37
C PRO A 31 11.28 -0.75 -11.64
N GLU A 32 11.02 -1.82 -12.39
CA GLU A 32 10.25 -1.76 -13.64
C GLU A 32 8.79 -1.36 -13.42
N VAL A 33 8.23 -1.65 -12.25
CA VAL A 33 6.88 -1.21 -11.87
C VAL A 33 6.86 0.30 -11.58
N LYS A 34 7.99 0.87 -11.13
CA LYS A 34 8.14 2.31 -10.87
C LYS A 34 8.25 3.15 -12.14
N ASN A 35 8.51 2.54 -13.30
CA ASN A 35 8.59 3.23 -14.60
C ASN A 35 7.32 3.99 -15.00
N VAL A 36 6.17 3.70 -14.37
CA VAL A 36 4.95 4.51 -14.54
C VAL A 36 5.18 5.98 -14.16
N GLN A 37 6.18 6.27 -13.32
CA GLN A 37 6.60 7.63 -12.98
C GLN A 37 6.91 8.47 -14.23
N ASN A 38 7.52 7.89 -15.27
CA ASN A 38 7.81 8.60 -16.52
C ASN A 38 6.54 9.22 -17.13
N ARG A 39 5.41 8.51 -17.07
CA ARG A 39 4.12 9.02 -17.55
C ARG A 39 3.57 10.13 -16.65
N PHE A 40 3.85 10.09 -15.36
CA PHE A 40 3.50 11.17 -14.44
C PHE A 40 4.37 12.40 -14.69
N GLU A 41 5.65 12.24 -15.02
CA GLU A 41 6.52 13.35 -15.40
C GLU A 41 6.04 14.03 -16.70
N GLU A 42 5.61 13.25 -17.69
CA GLU A 42 5.01 13.82 -18.91
C GLU A 42 3.78 14.69 -18.61
N VAL A 43 2.96 14.30 -17.62
CA VAL A 43 1.82 15.12 -17.18
C VAL A 43 2.29 16.34 -16.39
N ALA A 44 3.30 16.18 -15.54
CA ALA A 44 3.83 17.26 -14.71
C ALA A 44 4.50 18.37 -15.53
N ASN A 45 4.98 18.06 -16.73
CA ASN A 45 5.56 19.02 -17.68
C ASN A 45 4.50 19.77 -18.52
N ASP A 46 3.20 19.46 -18.42
CA ASP A 46 2.15 20.21 -19.09
C ASP A 46 1.94 21.56 -18.37
N SER A 47 1.95 22.68 -19.10
CA SER A 47 1.79 24.02 -18.52
C SER A 47 0.44 24.27 -17.83
N ARG A 48 -0.51 23.36 -18.01
CA ARG A 48 -1.82 23.39 -17.35
C ARG A 48 -1.85 22.57 -16.06
N TYR A 49 -0.76 21.94 -15.69
CA TYR A 49 -0.63 21.16 -14.47
C TYR A 49 0.26 21.87 -13.45
N THR A 50 -0.18 21.92 -12.20
CA THR A 50 0.61 22.43 -11.07
C THR A 50 0.69 21.36 -9.99
N PHE A 51 1.90 21.05 -9.52
CA PHE A 51 2.10 20.25 -8.31
C PHE A 51 2.29 21.15 -7.10
N ILE A 52 1.63 20.81 -6.00
CA ILE A 52 1.67 21.54 -4.73
C ILE A 52 1.84 20.51 -3.60
N GLY A 53 3.10 20.14 -3.35
CA GLY A 53 3.48 19.22 -2.28
C GLY A 53 3.64 19.92 -0.93
N ASN A 54 3.79 19.11 0.12
CA ASN A 54 3.89 19.52 1.52
C ASN A 54 2.66 20.30 2.00
N VAL A 55 1.47 19.87 1.58
CA VAL A 55 0.18 20.46 1.96
C VAL A 55 -0.80 19.36 2.34
N LYS A 56 -1.18 19.31 3.62
CA LYS A 56 -2.10 18.32 4.16
C LYS A 56 -3.53 18.84 4.16
N TYR A 57 -4.39 18.18 3.41
CA TYR A 57 -5.83 18.40 3.52
C TYR A 57 -6.36 17.97 4.89
N GLY A 58 -7.21 18.79 5.50
CA GLY A 58 -7.73 18.63 6.86
C GLY A 58 -6.88 19.29 7.95
N GLU A 59 -5.64 19.67 7.64
CA GLU A 59 -4.76 20.43 8.54
C GLU A 59 -4.49 21.84 7.95
N ASP A 60 -3.88 21.88 6.75
CA ASP A 60 -3.44 23.12 6.10
C ASP A 60 -4.52 23.73 5.19
N LEU A 61 -5.37 22.86 4.62
CA LEU A 61 -6.48 23.20 3.72
C LEU A 61 -7.76 22.49 4.11
N THR A 62 -8.89 23.19 3.95
CA THR A 62 -10.23 22.63 4.16
C THR A 62 -10.99 22.49 2.84
N LEU A 63 -12.09 21.73 2.85
CA LEU A 63 -13.01 21.68 1.71
C LEU A 63 -13.51 23.08 1.34
N LYS A 64 -13.73 23.93 2.33
CA LYS A 64 -14.22 25.31 2.15
C LYS A 64 -13.22 26.15 1.36
N ASP A 65 -11.93 26.06 1.70
CA ASP A 65 -10.86 26.76 0.97
C ASP A 65 -10.90 26.35 -0.52
N LEU A 66 -10.94 25.05 -0.79
CA LEU A 66 -10.93 24.52 -2.16
C LEU A 66 -12.21 24.82 -2.95
N LYS A 67 -13.39 24.68 -2.34
CA LYS A 67 -14.68 24.93 -3.03
C LYS A 67 -14.79 26.35 -3.57
N SER A 68 -14.17 27.31 -2.89
CA SER A 68 -14.17 28.71 -3.31
C SER A 68 -13.26 28.99 -4.54
N GLN A 69 -12.31 28.10 -4.83
CA GLN A 69 -11.27 28.34 -5.85
C GLN A 69 -11.24 27.34 -7.01
N TYR A 70 -12.04 26.26 -6.96
CA TYR A 70 -12.04 25.20 -7.98
C TYR A 70 -13.43 24.87 -8.53
N ASP A 71 -13.52 24.55 -9.81
CA ASP A 71 -14.76 24.09 -10.47
C ASP A 71 -15.17 22.69 -10.01
N ALA A 72 -14.19 21.79 -9.92
CA ALA A 72 -14.36 20.45 -9.45
C ALA A 72 -13.17 20.02 -8.58
N ILE A 73 -13.41 19.12 -7.64
CA ILE A 73 -12.38 18.54 -6.77
C ILE A 73 -12.43 17.02 -6.92
N VAL A 74 -11.26 16.40 -7.11
CA VAL A 74 -11.12 14.93 -7.15
C VAL A 74 -10.31 14.48 -5.94
N PHE A 75 -10.92 13.67 -5.08
CA PHE A 75 -10.24 13.05 -3.95
C PHE A 75 -9.59 11.73 -4.38
N SER A 76 -8.27 11.64 -4.22
CA SER A 76 -7.46 10.51 -4.67
C SER A 76 -6.37 10.11 -3.66
N TYR A 77 -6.55 10.42 -2.37
CA TYR A 77 -5.55 10.18 -1.30
C TYR A 77 -5.38 8.71 -0.88
N GLY A 78 -6.02 7.78 -1.59
CA GLY A 78 -5.83 6.34 -1.42
C GLY A 78 -6.25 5.82 -0.05
N ALA A 79 -5.55 4.77 0.41
CA ALA A 79 -5.80 4.10 1.68
C ALA A 79 -4.55 4.10 2.56
N SER A 80 -4.54 4.92 3.62
CA SER A 80 -3.37 5.17 4.46
C SER A 80 -3.35 4.38 5.77
N GLN A 81 -4.49 3.83 6.19
CA GLN A 81 -4.63 3.06 7.42
C GLN A 81 -4.49 1.55 7.15
N GLU A 82 -4.10 0.81 8.17
CA GLU A 82 -4.07 -0.65 8.21
C GLU A 82 -5.33 -1.23 8.84
N LYS A 83 -5.72 -2.44 8.44
CA LYS A 83 -6.81 -3.16 9.12
C LYS A 83 -6.31 -3.81 10.41
N SER A 84 -7.07 -3.61 11.49
CA SER A 84 -6.92 -4.40 12.72
C SER A 84 -7.40 -5.84 12.50
N LEU A 85 -6.75 -6.79 13.16
CA LEU A 85 -7.16 -8.19 13.20
C LEU A 85 -8.32 -8.42 14.18
N GLY A 86 -8.47 -7.58 15.21
CA GLY A 86 -9.49 -7.69 16.25
C GLY A 86 -9.24 -8.87 17.19
N ILE A 87 -7.97 -9.17 17.48
CA ILE A 87 -7.58 -10.38 18.24
C ILE A 87 -6.99 -10.03 19.61
N LYS A 88 -6.87 -11.06 20.46
CA LYS A 88 -6.30 -10.92 21.80
C LYS A 88 -4.83 -10.47 21.71
N ASN A 89 -4.48 -9.50 22.56
CA ASN A 89 -3.17 -8.86 22.66
C ASN A 89 -2.72 -8.08 21.41
N GLU A 90 -3.60 -7.81 20.42
CA GLU A 90 -3.23 -6.98 19.27
C GLU A 90 -2.84 -5.54 19.66
N ASN A 91 -3.53 -4.97 20.65
CA ASN A 91 -3.32 -3.61 21.12
C ASN A 91 -2.39 -3.54 22.35
N GLU A 92 -1.88 -4.68 22.82
CA GLU A 92 -0.88 -4.69 23.89
C GLU A 92 0.49 -4.25 23.34
N TYR A 93 1.31 -3.64 24.20
CA TYR A 93 2.65 -3.22 23.83
C TYR A 93 3.63 -4.42 23.77
N ILE A 94 3.51 -5.20 22.71
CA ILE A 94 4.40 -6.32 22.37
C ILE A 94 5.24 -5.91 21.16
N LYS A 95 6.57 -5.87 21.33
CA LYS A 95 7.53 -5.54 20.27
C LYS A 95 7.56 -6.60 19.18
N ASN A 96 8.07 -6.19 18.02
CA ASN A 96 8.21 -7.01 16.81
C ASN A 96 6.90 -7.49 16.18
N ILE A 97 5.80 -6.79 16.45
CA ILE A 97 4.54 -6.96 15.73
C ILE A 97 4.30 -5.67 14.94
N PHE A 98 4.32 -5.77 13.62
CA PHE A 98 4.16 -4.61 12.73
C PHE A 98 3.09 -4.88 11.68
N SER A 99 2.51 -3.84 11.11
CA SER A 99 1.83 -4.02 9.83
C SER A 99 2.86 -4.19 8.71
N ALA A 100 2.48 -4.97 7.70
CA ALA A 100 3.30 -5.09 6.50
C ALA A 100 3.44 -3.73 5.81
N ARG A 101 2.42 -2.86 5.87
CA ARG A 101 2.50 -1.46 5.41
C ARG A 101 3.63 -0.70 6.07
N ALA A 102 3.72 -0.75 7.40
CA ALA A 102 4.75 -0.05 8.16
C ALA A 102 6.13 -0.54 7.76
N PHE A 103 6.30 -1.86 7.68
CA PHE A 103 7.55 -2.48 7.25
C PHE A 103 7.93 -2.09 5.81
N VAL A 104 6.96 -2.07 4.89
CA VAL A 104 7.14 -1.58 3.51
C VAL A 104 7.56 -0.12 3.48
N GLY A 105 6.82 0.75 4.16
CA GLY A 105 7.15 2.17 4.19
C GLY A 105 8.51 2.44 4.83
N TRP A 106 8.90 1.67 5.85
CA TRP A 106 10.22 1.73 6.46
C TRP A 106 11.34 1.49 5.45
N TYR A 107 11.31 0.37 4.71
CA TYR A 107 12.37 0.09 3.74
C TYR A 107 12.29 0.97 2.48
N ASN A 108 11.12 1.53 2.17
CA ASN A 108 10.92 2.40 1.00
C ASN A 108 11.08 3.90 1.30
N GLY A 109 11.38 4.31 2.53
CA GLY A 109 11.62 5.70 2.88
C GLY A 109 10.37 6.55 3.09
N LEU A 110 9.24 5.95 3.44
CA LEU A 110 8.05 6.70 3.84
C LEU A 110 8.32 7.40 5.19
N PRO A 111 8.26 8.74 5.28
CA PRO A 111 8.76 9.45 6.45
C PRO A 111 8.15 9.03 7.78
N GLN A 112 6.86 8.70 7.78
CA GLN A 112 6.14 8.26 8.98
C GLN A 112 6.69 6.96 9.61
N TYR A 113 7.46 6.15 8.86
CA TYR A 113 8.01 4.87 9.30
C TYR A 113 9.53 4.82 9.27
N ARG A 114 10.22 5.96 9.12
CA ARG A 114 11.69 5.97 9.14
C ARG A 114 12.25 5.34 10.40
N ASP A 115 11.66 5.69 11.54
CA ASP A 115 12.11 5.26 12.86
C ASP A 115 11.44 3.93 13.29
N LEU A 116 10.93 3.15 12.33
CA LEU A 116 10.52 1.77 12.61
C LEU A 116 11.79 0.97 12.96
N GLU A 117 11.80 0.36 14.14
CA GLU A 117 12.94 -0.42 14.64
C GLU A 117 12.60 -1.91 14.73
N PRO A 118 12.47 -2.62 13.59
CA PRO A 118 12.29 -4.07 13.64
C PRO A 118 13.57 -4.74 14.16
N ASP A 119 13.46 -5.57 15.19
CA ASP A 119 14.56 -6.44 15.60
C ASP A 119 14.58 -7.69 14.72
N LEU A 120 15.51 -7.74 13.77
CA LEU A 120 15.71 -8.85 12.85
C LEU A 120 16.78 -9.84 13.33
N THR A 121 17.28 -9.68 14.57
CA THR A 121 18.42 -10.45 15.12
C THR A 121 18.00 -11.42 16.22
N CYS A 122 16.80 -11.24 16.79
CA CYS A 122 16.29 -12.02 17.92
C CYS A 122 15.68 -13.38 17.52
N THR A 123 15.45 -13.63 16.23
CA THR A 123 14.80 -14.86 15.74
C THR A 123 15.27 -15.22 14.34
N ASP A 124 15.03 -16.46 13.92
CA ASP A 124 15.20 -16.92 12.55
C ASP A 124 13.88 -17.08 11.78
N THR A 125 12.74 -16.81 12.42
CA THR A 125 11.42 -17.12 11.87
C THR A 125 10.47 -15.94 11.98
N ALA A 126 9.92 -15.52 10.83
CA ALA A 126 8.89 -14.49 10.73
C ALA A 126 7.55 -15.09 10.29
N VAL A 127 6.45 -14.59 10.86
CA VAL A 127 5.08 -14.92 10.46
C VAL A 127 4.45 -13.72 9.75
N VAL A 128 3.96 -13.94 8.54
CA VAL A 128 3.23 -12.93 7.75
C VAL A 128 1.76 -13.34 7.68
N ILE A 129 0.86 -12.50 8.19
CA ILE A 129 -0.58 -12.80 8.23
C ILE A 129 -1.26 -12.18 7.02
N GLY A 130 -1.79 -13.00 6.13
CA GLY A 130 -2.39 -12.61 4.86
C GLY A 130 -1.60 -13.13 3.66
N GLN A 131 -2.30 -13.47 2.57
CA GLN A 131 -1.72 -14.10 1.37
C GLN A 131 -1.99 -13.25 0.12
N GLY A 132 -1.50 -12.01 0.13
CA GLY A 132 -1.54 -11.07 -0.99
C GLY A 132 -0.14 -10.68 -1.49
N ASN A 133 -0.05 -9.84 -2.52
CA ASN A 133 1.25 -9.42 -3.08
C ASN A 133 2.15 -8.76 -2.03
N VAL A 134 1.61 -7.89 -1.17
CA VAL A 134 2.37 -7.25 -0.09
C VAL A 134 2.99 -8.28 0.86
N ALA A 135 2.29 -9.39 1.13
CA ALA A 135 2.83 -10.47 1.95
C ALA A 135 4.04 -11.14 1.28
N LEU A 136 3.99 -11.33 -0.04
CA LEU A 136 5.13 -11.83 -0.81
C LEU A 136 6.27 -10.82 -0.86
N ASP A 137 5.99 -9.53 -0.99
CA ASP A 137 7.01 -8.48 -1.01
C ASP A 137 7.81 -8.44 0.30
N VAL A 138 7.14 -8.37 1.45
CA VAL A 138 7.85 -8.36 2.75
C VAL A 138 8.61 -9.66 2.99
N SER A 139 8.05 -10.80 2.56
CA SER A 139 8.73 -12.10 2.66
C SER A 139 9.98 -12.15 1.79
N ARG A 140 9.90 -11.59 0.57
CA ARG A 140 11.01 -11.54 -0.37
C ARG A 140 12.12 -10.62 0.12
N ILE A 141 11.80 -9.44 0.66
CA ILE A 141 12.79 -8.54 1.28
C ILE A 141 13.50 -9.19 2.47
N LEU A 142 12.79 -9.95 3.31
CA LEU A 142 13.40 -10.67 4.43
C LEU A 142 14.32 -11.81 3.98
N LEU A 143 14.07 -12.43 2.84
CA LEU A 143 14.78 -13.62 2.38
C LEU A 143 15.83 -13.35 1.29
N MET A 144 15.73 -12.25 0.56
CA MET A 144 16.63 -11.89 -0.53
C MET A 144 18.09 -11.75 -0.06
N ASP A 145 19.01 -11.97 -0.98
CA ASP A 145 20.43 -11.72 -0.75
C ASP A 145 20.70 -10.23 -0.55
N ILE A 146 21.54 -9.91 0.42
CA ILE A 146 21.82 -8.53 0.80
C ILE A 146 22.59 -7.77 -0.28
N VAL A 147 23.42 -8.46 -1.08
CA VAL A 147 24.17 -7.85 -2.18
C VAL A 147 23.21 -7.42 -3.29
N GLU A 148 22.20 -8.22 -3.60
CA GLU A 148 21.18 -7.85 -4.58
C GLU A 148 20.32 -6.69 -4.08
N LEU A 149 19.86 -6.74 -2.82
CA LEU A 149 19.12 -5.62 -2.22
C LEU A 149 19.93 -4.32 -2.19
N SER A 150 21.25 -4.40 -1.98
CA SER A 150 22.12 -3.21 -1.90
C SER A 150 22.21 -2.41 -3.20
N LYS A 151 21.84 -3.01 -4.35
CA LYS A 151 21.82 -2.36 -5.67
C LYS A 151 20.49 -1.64 -5.97
N THR A 152 19.49 -1.79 -5.10
CA THR A 152 18.14 -1.24 -5.28
C THR A 152 17.99 0.16 -4.67
N ASP A 153 16.80 0.75 -4.76
CA ASP A 153 16.47 2.03 -4.12
C ASP A 153 15.97 1.90 -2.65
N ILE A 154 16.22 0.76 -2.01
CA ILE A 154 15.95 0.53 -0.58
C ILE A 154 16.72 1.54 0.26
N THR A 155 16.17 2.02 1.37
CA THR A 155 16.89 2.99 2.23
C THR A 155 18.09 2.38 2.92
N GLU A 156 19.16 3.16 3.12
CA GLU A 156 20.38 2.65 3.76
C GLU A 156 20.14 2.17 5.20
N TYR A 157 19.35 2.90 5.99
CA TYR A 157 19.05 2.50 7.37
C TYR A 157 18.31 1.15 7.45
N ALA A 158 17.47 0.84 6.45
CA ALA A 158 16.80 -0.46 6.38
C ALA A 158 17.77 -1.55 5.93
N LEU A 159 18.61 -1.23 4.94
CA LEU A 159 19.66 -2.12 4.46
C LEU A 159 20.66 -2.49 5.58
N GLU A 160 21.06 -1.55 6.43
CA GLU A 160 21.93 -1.79 7.59
C GLU A 160 21.31 -2.78 8.60
N LYS A 161 20.01 -2.67 8.87
CA LYS A 161 19.30 -3.64 9.71
C LYS A 161 19.20 -5.00 9.02
N LEU A 162 18.93 -5.02 7.71
CA LEU A 162 18.84 -6.23 6.91
C LEU A 162 20.19 -6.95 6.75
N ARG A 163 21.32 -6.25 6.80
CA ARG A 163 22.67 -6.87 6.82
C ARG A 163 22.85 -7.81 8.01
N ASN A 164 22.21 -7.51 9.14
CA ASN A 164 22.28 -8.32 10.37
C ASN A 164 21.09 -9.28 10.53
N ASN A 165 20.22 -9.36 9.51
CA ASN A 165 19.02 -10.18 9.54
C ASN A 165 19.33 -11.67 9.74
N ARG A 166 18.74 -12.27 10.77
CA ARG A 166 18.83 -13.71 11.07
C ARG A 166 17.63 -14.51 10.57
N ILE A 167 16.60 -13.86 10.02
CA ILE A 167 15.44 -14.54 9.43
C ILE A 167 15.88 -15.47 8.31
N LYS A 168 15.57 -16.76 8.50
CA LYS A 168 15.75 -17.83 7.53
C LYS A 168 14.43 -18.42 7.09
N ASN A 169 13.37 -18.31 7.90
CA ASN A 169 12.08 -18.92 7.64
C ASN A 169 10.99 -17.85 7.64
N VAL A 170 10.16 -17.82 6.59
CA VAL A 170 8.96 -16.98 6.55
C VAL A 170 7.72 -17.83 6.36
N ILE A 171 6.78 -17.73 7.30
CA ILE A 171 5.52 -18.48 7.29
C ILE A 171 4.38 -17.52 6.94
N ILE A 172 3.82 -17.67 5.74
CA ILE A 172 2.75 -16.83 5.23
C ILE A 172 1.41 -17.53 5.46
N VAL A 173 0.61 -16.97 6.36
CA VAL A 173 -0.59 -17.61 6.91
C VAL A 173 -1.85 -16.98 6.32
N GLY A 174 -2.71 -17.81 5.72
CA GLY A 174 -4.00 -17.42 5.17
C GLY A 174 -5.17 -18.09 5.91
N ARG A 175 -6.22 -17.32 6.16
CA ARG A 175 -7.45 -17.84 6.78
C ARG A 175 -8.27 -18.78 5.88
N ARG A 176 -8.09 -18.70 4.56
CA ARG A 176 -8.80 -19.52 3.55
C ARG A 176 -7.84 -20.51 2.88
N GLY A 177 -8.31 -21.22 1.86
CA GLY A 177 -7.54 -22.21 1.11
C GLY A 177 -6.76 -21.65 -0.07
N PRO A 178 -6.01 -22.51 -0.79
CA PRO A 178 -5.15 -22.15 -1.92
C PRO A 178 -5.88 -21.42 -3.05
N LEU A 179 -7.14 -21.75 -3.31
CA LEU A 179 -7.92 -21.13 -4.38
C LEU A 179 -8.39 -19.70 -4.05
N GLN A 180 -8.21 -19.23 -2.80
CA GLN A 180 -8.65 -17.90 -2.35
C GLN A 180 -7.49 -16.93 -2.05
N VAL A 181 -6.26 -17.28 -2.46
CA VAL A 181 -5.10 -16.38 -2.37
C VAL A 181 -5.34 -15.11 -3.21
N SER A 182 -4.75 -13.99 -2.79
CA SER A 182 -4.89 -12.71 -3.49
C SER A 182 -3.59 -12.22 -4.12
N PHE A 183 -2.50 -12.97 -3.98
CA PHE A 183 -1.28 -12.70 -4.75
C PHE A 183 -1.43 -13.11 -6.21
N THR A 184 -0.68 -12.46 -7.09
CA THR A 184 -0.71 -12.69 -8.53
C THR A 184 0.42 -13.61 -9.01
N ALA A 185 0.26 -14.14 -10.23
CA ALA A 185 1.15 -15.17 -10.77
C ALA A 185 2.55 -14.67 -11.16
N LYS A 186 2.82 -13.36 -11.14
CA LYS A 186 4.16 -12.79 -11.35
C LYS A 186 4.96 -12.90 -10.05
N GLU A 187 4.38 -12.37 -8.98
CA GLU A 187 4.94 -12.25 -7.63
C GLU A 187 5.16 -13.63 -7.01
N LEU A 188 4.22 -14.56 -7.21
CA LEU A 188 4.41 -15.94 -6.80
C LEU A 188 5.61 -16.59 -7.51
N ARG A 189 5.77 -16.35 -8.83
CA ARG A 189 6.87 -16.94 -9.60
C ARG A 189 8.21 -16.40 -9.12
N GLU A 190 8.30 -15.11 -8.83
CA GLU A 190 9.50 -14.49 -8.27
C GLU A 190 9.84 -15.06 -6.90
N MET A 191 8.84 -15.28 -6.03
CA MET A 191 9.04 -15.90 -4.72
C MET A 191 9.50 -17.37 -4.83
N ILE A 192 8.93 -18.15 -5.76
CA ILE A 192 9.35 -19.54 -6.01
C ILE A 192 10.77 -19.62 -6.56
N ASN A 193 11.14 -18.68 -7.43
CA ASN A 193 12.46 -18.64 -8.06
C ASN A 193 13.51 -17.87 -7.22
N LEU A 194 13.16 -17.43 -6.01
CA LEU A 194 14.07 -16.67 -5.16
C LEU A 194 15.29 -17.55 -4.81
N PRO A 195 16.53 -17.13 -5.14
CA PRO A 195 17.70 -17.96 -4.96
C PRO A 195 17.89 -18.41 -3.51
N ASN A 196 18.42 -19.62 -3.34
CA ASN A 196 18.73 -20.21 -2.03
C ASN A 196 17.54 -20.37 -1.08
N THR A 197 16.30 -20.34 -1.61
CA THR A 197 15.09 -20.57 -0.83
C THR A 197 14.38 -21.86 -1.25
N LYS A 198 13.88 -22.59 -0.25
CA LYS A 198 12.95 -23.72 -0.45
C LYS A 198 11.53 -23.32 -0.09
N PHE A 199 10.56 -23.92 -0.77
CA PHE A 199 9.14 -23.66 -0.57
C PHE A 199 8.44 -24.84 0.11
N HIS A 200 7.61 -24.54 1.10
CA HIS A 200 6.80 -25.54 1.82
C HIS A 200 5.32 -25.17 1.80
N THR A 201 4.46 -26.16 1.60
CA THR A 201 3.00 -26.03 1.71
C THR A 201 2.39 -27.38 2.05
N ASP A 202 1.17 -27.38 2.55
CA ASP A 202 0.36 -28.59 2.68
C ASP A 202 0.09 -29.18 1.28
N SER A 203 0.77 -30.29 1.00
CA SER A 203 0.75 -30.96 -0.30
C SER A 203 -0.56 -31.71 -0.55
N GLU A 204 -1.16 -32.26 0.50
CA GLU A 204 -2.40 -33.01 0.40
C GLU A 204 -3.58 -32.06 0.18
N LEU A 205 -3.65 -30.99 0.98
CA LEU A 205 -4.67 -29.94 0.80
C LEU A 205 -4.64 -29.36 -0.61
N LEU A 206 -3.44 -29.03 -1.12
CA LEU A 206 -3.31 -28.46 -2.45
C LEU A 206 -3.77 -29.45 -3.54
N LYS A 207 -3.30 -30.70 -3.51
CA LYS A 207 -3.73 -31.74 -4.47
C LYS A 207 -5.25 -31.97 -4.44
N ASN A 208 -5.85 -31.99 -3.24
CA ASN A 208 -7.28 -32.18 -3.07
C ASN A 208 -8.09 -31.00 -3.64
N GLU A 209 -7.67 -29.75 -3.38
CA GLU A 209 -8.32 -28.56 -3.94
C GLU A 209 -8.19 -28.49 -5.47
N LEU A 210 -7.02 -28.86 -6.03
CA LEU A 210 -6.80 -28.88 -7.49
C LEU A 210 -7.66 -29.93 -8.20
N SER A 211 -7.72 -31.14 -7.66
CA SER A 211 -8.49 -32.26 -8.25
C SER A 211 -9.99 -32.03 -8.14
N THR A 212 -10.47 -31.50 -7.01
CA THR A 212 -11.91 -31.29 -6.75
C THR A 212 -12.47 -30.11 -7.56
N ASN A 213 -11.66 -29.10 -7.86
CA ASN A 213 -12.10 -27.87 -8.54
C ASN A 213 -11.54 -27.74 -9.97
N ILE A 214 -11.11 -28.84 -10.60
CA ILE A 214 -10.44 -28.83 -11.90
C ILE A 214 -11.24 -28.12 -12.99
N GLU A 215 -12.57 -28.28 -13.01
CA GLU A 215 -13.44 -27.64 -13.99
C GLU A 215 -13.43 -26.11 -13.87
N ILE A 216 -13.52 -25.59 -12.65
CA ILE A 216 -13.53 -24.14 -12.40
C ILE A 216 -12.15 -23.56 -12.72
N ILE A 217 -11.09 -24.20 -12.24
CA ILE A 217 -9.71 -23.80 -12.51
C ILE A 217 -9.44 -23.79 -14.02
N SER A 218 -9.95 -24.77 -14.77
CA SER A 218 -9.73 -24.85 -16.21
C SER A 218 -10.34 -23.68 -17.00
N LYS A 219 -11.41 -23.07 -16.49
CA LYS A 219 -12.14 -21.95 -17.11
C LYS A 219 -11.53 -20.59 -16.76
N ASP A 220 -10.89 -20.45 -15.61
CA ASP A 220 -10.20 -19.23 -15.17
C ASP A 220 -8.70 -19.29 -15.50
N ARG A 221 -8.28 -18.64 -16.60
CA ARG A 221 -6.88 -18.65 -17.05
C ARG A 221 -5.91 -18.08 -16.00
N PRO A 222 -6.15 -16.91 -15.38
CA PRO A 222 -5.35 -16.42 -14.26
C PRO A 222 -5.19 -17.42 -13.12
N LEU A 223 -6.30 -17.99 -12.62
CA LEU A 223 -6.28 -18.94 -11.52
C LEU A 223 -5.52 -20.22 -11.89
N LYS A 224 -5.77 -20.76 -13.09
CA LYS A 224 -5.06 -21.93 -13.63
C LYS A 224 -3.55 -21.73 -13.61
N ARG A 225 -3.09 -20.59 -14.13
CA ARG A 225 -1.65 -20.28 -14.17
C ARG A 225 -1.06 -20.16 -12.77
N LEU A 226 -1.79 -19.57 -11.83
CA LEU A 226 -1.35 -19.45 -10.45
C LEU A 226 -1.20 -20.82 -9.77
N MET A 227 -2.21 -21.68 -9.92
CA MET A 227 -2.22 -23.03 -9.36
C MET A 227 -1.11 -23.91 -9.94
N GLN A 228 -0.83 -23.81 -11.25
CA GLN A 228 0.29 -24.51 -11.87
C GLN A 228 1.65 -24.10 -11.31
N ILE A 229 1.81 -22.83 -10.91
CA ILE A 229 3.05 -22.36 -10.29
C ILE A 229 3.19 -22.93 -8.88
N LEU A 230 2.10 -22.94 -8.09
CA LEU A 230 2.11 -23.55 -6.75
C LEU A 230 2.46 -25.04 -6.81
N GLU A 231 1.81 -25.78 -7.71
CA GLU A 231 2.04 -27.22 -7.91
C GLU A 231 3.50 -27.52 -8.30
N LYS A 232 4.06 -26.77 -9.26
CA LYS A 232 5.48 -26.89 -9.63
C LYS A 232 6.41 -26.44 -8.51
N GLY A 233 5.97 -25.48 -7.72
CA GLY A 233 6.69 -24.95 -6.57
C GLY A 233 7.01 -26.02 -5.53
N MET A 234 6.12 -27.00 -5.34
CA MET A 234 6.27 -28.06 -4.33
C MET A 234 7.56 -28.88 -4.49
N TYR A 235 8.17 -28.88 -5.67
CA TYR A 235 9.43 -29.58 -5.95
C TYR A 235 10.68 -28.73 -5.61
N HIS A 236 10.53 -27.43 -5.30
CA HIS A 236 11.63 -26.54 -4.89
C HIS A 236 12.00 -26.76 -3.42
N THR A 237 12.83 -27.77 -3.19
CA THR A 237 13.15 -28.26 -1.84
C THR A 237 14.59 -27.97 -1.38
N SER A 238 15.40 -27.33 -2.22
CA SER A 238 16.79 -26.98 -1.95
C SER A 238 16.97 -25.50 -1.58
N GLY A 239 17.87 -25.22 -0.63
CA GLY A 239 18.12 -23.87 -0.13
C GLY A 239 18.36 -23.87 1.38
N TYR A 240 19.07 -22.84 1.88
CA TYR A 240 19.33 -22.66 3.31
C TYR A 240 18.35 -21.71 3.99
N LYS A 241 17.54 -20.98 3.22
CA LYS A 241 16.38 -20.21 3.68
C LYS A 241 15.10 -20.92 3.22
N SER A 242 13.97 -20.65 3.86
CA SER A 242 12.68 -21.23 3.52
C SER A 242 11.54 -20.22 3.60
N TRP A 243 10.50 -20.48 2.82
CA TRP A 243 9.21 -19.84 3.02
C TRP A 243 8.09 -20.85 2.86
N SER A 244 6.95 -20.57 3.48
CA SER A 244 5.82 -21.49 3.46
C SER A 244 4.47 -20.79 3.34
N LEU A 245 3.51 -21.52 2.77
CA LEU A 245 2.09 -21.14 2.81
C LEU A 245 1.37 -22.07 3.79
N LYS A 246 0.82 -21.49 4.86
CA LYS A 246 -0.13 -22.16 5.74
C LYS A 246 -1.53 -21.64 5.44
N PHE A 247 -2.45 -22.55 5.16
CA PHE A 247 -3.83 -22.25 4.84
C PHE A 247 -4.75 -22.58 6.02
N LEU A 248 -5.99 -22.11 5.95
CA LEU A 248 -7.04 -22.44 6.91
C LEU A 248 -6.67 -22.10 8.36
N ARG A 249 -6.04 -20.94 8.56
CA ARG A 249 -5.65 -20.42 9.88
C ARG A 249 -6.02 -18.96 10.05
N SER A 250 -6.88 -18.67 11.03
CA SER A 250 -7.18 -17.31 11.47
C SER A 250 -6.35 -16.99 12.71
N PRO A 251 -5.65 -15.85 12.79
CA PRO A 251 -4.92 -15.50 14.00
C PRO A 251 -5.92 -15.28 15.15
N HIS A 252 -5.55 -15.68 16.36
CA HIS A 252 -6.41 -15.65 17.55
C HIS A 252 -5.79 -14.86 18.70
N GLU A 253 -4.47 -14.98 18.91
CA GLU A 253 -3.77 -14.31 19.99
C GLU A 253 -2.29 -14.12 19.64
N PHE A 254 -1.73 -12.95 19.98
CA PHE A 254 -0.29 -12.77 20.02
C PHE A 254 0.26 -13.13 21.38
N ILE A 255 1.30 -13.97 21.40
CA ILE A 255 1.88 -14.45 22.64
C ILE A 255 3.27 -13.84 22.79
N ALA A 256 3.47 -13.18 23.93
CA ALA A 256 4.76 -12.61 24.30
C ALA A 256 5.64 -13.62 25.06
N HIS A 257 6.95 -13.40 25.05
CA HIS A 257 7.84 -13.96 26.06
C HIS A 257 7.38 -13.54 27.46
N GLU A 258 7.46 -14.48 28.41
CA GLU A 258 7.38 -14.14 29.82
C GLU A 258 8.53 -13.19 30.16
N ASN A 259 8.22 -12.15 30.93
CA ASN A 259 9.20 -11.17 31.34
C ASN A 259 8.93 -10.83 32.81
N ASP A 260 9.90 -11.18 33.66
CA ASP A 260 9.84 -10.95 35.11
C ASP A 260 10.09 -9.48 35.48
N ASP A 261 10.61 -8.68 34.55
CA ASP A 261 10.86 -7.24 34.71
C ASP A 261 9.82 -6.41 33.92
N PRO A 262 8.81 -5.82 34.59
CA PRO A 262 7.78 -5.01 33.94
C PRO A 262 8.31 -3.76 33.24
N SER A 263 9.55 -3.34 33.54
CA SER A 263 10.18 -2.16 32.91
C SER A 263 10.73 -2.45 31.52
N ARG A 264 10.93 -3.73 31.17
CA ARG A 264 11.42 -4.14 29.85
C ARG A 264 10.26 -4.43 28.89
N PRO A 265 10.39 -4.07 27.61
CA PRO A 265 9.36 -4.37 26.63
C PRO A 265 9.22 -5.88 26.43
N LYS A 266 7.98 -6.36 26.31
CA LYS A 266 7.67 -7.72 25.90
C LYS A 266 7.93 -7.89 24.40
N TYR A 267 8.45 -9.03 23.98
CA TYR A 267 8.62 -9.40 22.56
C TYR A 267 7.71 -10.56 22.19
N VAL A 268 7.21 -10.58 20.97
CA VAL A 268 6.44 -11.71 20.46
C VAL A 268 7.30 -12.97 20.44
N ARG A 269 6.74 -14.09 20.93
CA ARG A 269 7.35 -15.43 20.88
C ARG A 269 6.59 -16.37 19.95
N ALA A 270 5.30 -16.14 19.77
CA ALA A 270 4.44 -16.99 18.96
C ALA A 270 3.14 -16.27 18.57
N VAL A 271 2.48 -16.81 17.55
CA VAL A 271 1.09 -16.49 17.21
C VAL A 271 0.25 -17.74 17.37
N ARG A 272 -0.85 -17.63 18.12
CA ARG A 272 -1.86 -18.67 18.20
C ARG A 272 -2.88 -18.47 17.08
N PHE A 273 -3.13 -19.53 16.33
CA PHE A 273 -4.09 -19.58 15.26
C PHE A 273 -5.23 -20.53 15.60
N GLN A 274 -6.43 -20.18 15.15
CA GLN A 274 -7.55 -21.09 15.09
C GLN A 274 -7.58 -21.80 13.73
N ILE A 275 -7.82 -23.11 13.77
CA ILE A 275 -7.95 -23.95 12.59
C ILE A 275 -9.32 -23.76 11.96
N ASN A 276 -9.34 -23.46 10.66
CA ASN A 276 -10.57 -23.25 9.90
C ASN A 276 -10.88 -24.45 9.01
N ARG A 277 -12.15 -24.56 8.62
CA ARG A 277 -12.63 -25.25 7.42
C ARG A 277 -13.28 -24.23 6.48
N LEU A 278 -13.52 -24.61 5.23
CA LEU A 278 -14.24 -23.76 4.28
C LEU A 278 -15.69 -24.21 4.17
N GLU A 279 -16.61 -23.25 4.16
CA GLU A 279 -18.04 -23.48 3.91
C GLU A 279 -18.53 -22.56 2.76
N GLY A 280 -19.54 -23.02 2.03
CA GLY A 280 -20.14 -22.28 0.91
C GLY A 280 -19.51 -22.53 -0.48
N PRO A 281 -20.09 -21.94 -1.53
CA PRO A 281 -19.63 -22.10 -2.91
C PRO A 281 -18.27 -21.40 -3.13
N LEU A 282 -17.46 -21.88 -4.09
CA LEU A 282 -16.08 -21.44 -4.28
C LEU A 282 -15.93 -19.90 -4.37
N GLU A 283 -16.79 -19.25 -5.15
CA GLU A 283 -16.87 -17.80 -5.32
C GLU A 283 -17.04 -17.02 -4.00
N ASN A 284 -17.75 -17.59 -3.03
CA ASN A 284 -18.07 -16.93 -1.76
C ASN A 284 -17.66 -17.78 -0.53
N ARG A 285 -16.64 -18.63 -0.67
CA ARG A 285 -16.19 -19.50 0.43
C ARG A 285 -15.79 -18.67 1.64
N VAL A 286 -16.35 -19.04 2.79
CA VAL A 286 -16.05 -18.45 4.08
C VAL A 286 -15.23 -19.42 4.91
N ALA A 287 -14.32 -18.87 5.72
CA ALA A 287 -13.55 -19.64 6.69
C ALA A 287 -14.33 -19.73 7.99
N VAL A 288 -14.59 -20.95 8.46
CA VAL A 288 -15.34 -21.23 9.69
C VAL A 288 -14.44 -21.98 10.67
N PRO A 289 -14.35 -21.53 11.93
CA PRO A 289 -13.60 -22.23 12.97
C PRO A 289 -14.00 -23.70 13.16
N THR A 290 -12.99 -24.54 13.40
CA THR A 290 -13.18 -25.96 13.80
C THR A 290 -13.21 -26.14 15.32
N GLY A 291 -12.67 -25.19 16.08
CA GLY A 291 -12.44 -25.32 17.52
C GLY A 291 -11.01 -25.72 17.88
N GLU A 292 -10.25 -26.25 16.93
CA GLU A 292 -8.84 -26.59 17.14
C GLU A 292 -7.93 -25.36 17.05
N MET A 293 -6.81 -25.40 17.77
CA MET A 293 -5.82 -24.33 17.87
C MET A 293 -4.43 -24.83 17.50
N GLU A 294 -3.63 -23.98 16.87
CA GLU A 294 -2.23 -24.24 16.54
C GLU A 294 -1.40 -23.03 16.98
N GLU A 295 -0.27 -23.28 17.64
CA GLU A 295 0.69 -22.23 18.00
C GLU A 295 1.89 -22.29 17.06
N ILE A 296 2.29 -21.15 16.51
CA ILE A 296 3.47 -21.03 15.63
C ILE A 296 4.46 -20.10 16.30
N GLU A 297 5.63 -20.63 16.65
CA GLU A 297 6.74 -19.86 17.21
C GLU A 297 7.31 -18.88 16.18
N THR A 298 7.56 -17.64 16.62
CA THR A 298 8.10 -16.56 15.80
C THR A 298 8.55 -15.39 16.67
N GLY A 299 9.62 -14.71 16.26
CA GLY A 299 10.03 -13.44 16.87
C GLY A 299 9.71 -12.20 16.03
N LEU A 300 8.99 -12.35 14.91
CA LEU A 300 8.57 -11.23 14.05
C LEU A 300 7.21 -11.52 13.41
N VAL A 301 6.24 -10.65 13.63
CA VAL A 301 4.92 -10.75 12.99
C VAL A 301 4.67 -9.56 12.08
N LEU A 302 4.30 -9.82 10.83
CA LEU A 302 3.89 -8.81 9.85
C LEU A 302 2.41 -9.00 9.46
N LYS A 303 1.55 -8.05 9.84
CA LYS A 303 0.12 -8.07 9.50
C LYS A 303 -0.10 -7.53 8.08
N SER A 304 -0.38 -8.41 7.13
CA SER A 304 -0.66 -8.09 5.71
C SER A 304 -2.12 -8.36 5.33
N VAL A 305 -3.06 -7.89 6.16
CA VAL A 305 -4.51 -8.13 5.99
C VAL A 305 -5.26 -7.01 5.23
N GLY A 306 -4.50 -6.13 4.58
CA GLY A 306 -5.02 -5.07 3.73
C GLY A 306 -5.04 -3.69 4.38
N TYR A 307 -5.38 -2.71 3.56
CA TYR A 307 -5.43 -1.30 3.92
C TYR A 307 -6.87 -0.85 4.14
N ARG A 308 -7.02 0.38 4.62
CA ARG A 308 -8.28 1.09 4.75
C ARG A 308 -8.05 2.58 4.51
N SER A 309 -8.98 3.25 3.85
CA SER A 309 -8.95 4.71 3.74
C SER A 309 -9.30 5.33 5.09
N ILE A 310 -8.92 6.59 5.28
CA ILE A 310 -9.29 7.35 6.48
C ILE A 310 -10.40 8.34 6.11
N PRO A 311 -11.36 8.59 7.02
CA PRO A 311 -12.29 9.70 6.84
C PRO A 311 -11.51 11.02 6.90
N LEU A 312 -11.81 11.94 5.99
CA LEU A 312 -11.32 13.31 6.04
C LEU A 312 -12.49 14.28 6.16
N GLU A 313 -12.27 15.40 6.84
CA GLU A 313 -13.30 16.41 7.10
C GLU A 313 -13.95 16.90 5.80
N GLY A 314 -15.27 17.07 5.85
CA GLY A 314 -16.07 17.55 4.72
C GLY A 314 -16.46 16.47 3.71
N LEU A 315 -16.07 15.20 3.92
CA LEU A 315 -16.43 14.09 3.04
C LEU A 315 -17.34 13.07 3.75
N PRO A 316 -18.34 12.52 3.04
CA PRO A 316 -19.06 11.34 3.50
C PRO A 316 -18.13 10.12 3.48
N PHE A 317 -18.34 9.18 4.40
CA PHE A 317 -17.47 8.02 4.55
C PHE A 317 -18.24 6.76 4.97
N ASP A 318 -18.08 5.68 4.22
CA ASP A 318 -18.62 4.36 4.57
C ASP A 318 -17.60 3.65 5.48
N GLU A 319 -17.85 3.65 6.78
CA GLU A 319 -16.98 3.00 7.78
C GLU A 319 -16.94 1.48 7.63
N ASN A 320 -17.88 0.83 6.97
CA ASN A 320 -17.79 -0.62 6.78
C ASN A 320 -16.84 -0.96 5.63
N LYS A 321 -16.95 -0.22 4.53
CA LYS A 321 -16.14 -0.44 3.32
C LYS A 321 -14.80 0.28 3.34
N GLY A 322 -14.66 1.35 4.12
CA GLY A 322 -13.47 2.20 4.16
C GLY A 322 -13.25 2.98 2.87
N ILE A 323 -14.33 3.51 2.28
CA ILE A 323 -14.36 4.27 1.03
C ILE A 323 -15.26 5.49 1.16
N VAL A 324 -15.12 6.44 0.25
CA VAL A 324 -16.12 7.51 0.06
C VAL A 324 -17.28 6.96 -0.77
N PRO A 325 -18.53 7.02 -0.28
CA PRO A 325 -19.72 6.63 -1.05
C PRO A 325 -19.75 7.36 -2.40
N ASN A 326 -19.90 6.62 -3.49
CA ASN A 326 -19.87 7.21 -4.83
C ASN A 326 -20.63 6.39 -5.86
N TYR A 327 -21.05 7.06 -6.95
CA TYR A 327 -21.54 6.42 -8.17
C TYR A 327 -20.64 6.79 -9.35
N LYS A 328 -19.91 5.80 -9.89
CA LYS A 328 -18.92 5.99 -10.98
C LYS A 328 -17.91 7.11 -10.69
N GLY A 329 -17.55 7.31 -9.43
CA GLY A 329 -16.62 8.35 -9.00
C GLY A 329 -17.25 9.69 -8.61
N LYS A 330 -18.57 9.88 -8.74
CA LYS A 330 -19.27 11.03 -8.17
C LYS A 330 -19.56 10.80 -6.69
N ILE A 331 -19.14 11.70 -5.82
CA ILE A 331 -19.36 11.55 -4.38
C ILE A 331 -20.86 11.66 -4.06
N LEU A 332 -21.35 10.77 -3.19
CA LEU A 332 -22.72 10.75 -2.69
C LEU A 332 -22.75 11.17 -1.22
N ASP A 333 -23.71 11.99 -0.81
CA ASP A 333 -23.96 12.25 0.61
C ASP A 333 -24.65 11.06 1.32
N ASN A 334 -25.00 11.25 2.60
CA ASN A 334 -25.63 10.24 3.42
C ASN A 334 -27.05 9.85 2.94
N ASP A 335 -27.69 10.71 2.15
CA ASP A 335 -29.02 10.49 1.57
C ASP A 335 -28.92 9.92 0.13
N ASN A 336 -27.71 9.55 -0.31
CA ASN A 336 -27.38 9.07 -1.66
C ASN A 336 -27.57 10.11 -2.78
N ASN A 337 -27.55 11.40 -2.47
CA ASN A 337 -27.59 12.45 -3.49
C ASN A 337 -26.17 12.76 -3.98
N GLU A 338 -26.03 12.95 -5.30
CA GLU A 338 -24.78 13.42 -5.91
C GLU A 338 -24.37 14.77 -5.32
N GLN A 339 -23.11 14.89 -4.93
CA GLN A 339 -22.50 16.15 -4.50
C GLN A 339 -21.88 16.85 -5.72
N PRO A 340 -22.47 17.93 -6.24
CA PRO A 340 -22.01 18.56 -7.48
C PRO A 340 -20.55 18.99 -7.43
N GLY A 341 -19.78 18.66 -8.47
CA GLY A 341 -18.36 19.00 -8.58
C GLY A 341 -17.41 18.27 -7.62
N LEU A 342 -17.90 17.30 -6.82
CA LEU A 342 -17.07 16.47 -5.95
C LEU A 342 -16.94 15.04 -6.49
N TYR A 343 -15.70 14.61 -6.71
CA TYR A 343 -15.38 13.32 -7.30
C TYR A 343 -14.36 12.56 -6.46
N VAL A 344 -14.25 11.26 -6.70
CA VAL A 344 -13.32 10.35 -6.05
C VAL A 344 -12.71 9.39 -7.07
N ALA A 345 -11.46 8.99 -6.86
CA ALA A 345 -10.76 8.02 -7.71
C ALA A 345 -9.81 7.13 -6.89
N GLY A 346 -9.43 5.99 -7.49
CA GLY A 346 -8.45 5.07 -6.95
C GLY A 346 -8.93 4.27 -5.75
N TRP A 347 -8.03 3.97 -4.81
CA TRP A 347 -8.36 3.14 -3.65
C TRP A 347 -9.39 3.78 -2.72
N LEU A 348 -9.49 5.11 -2.70
CA LEU A 348 -10.53 5.80 -1.94
C LEU A 348 -11.94 5.54 -2.50
N LYS A 349 -12.04 5.34 -3.82
CA LYS A 349 -13.29 5.06 -4.54
C LYS A 349 -13.73 3.60 -4.41
N ARG A 350 -12.80 2.65 -4.56
CA ARG A 350 -13.11 1.22 -4.74
C ARG A 350 -12.58 0.31 -3.63
N GLY A 351 -11.83 0.85 -2.69
CA GLY A 351 -11.08 0.10 -1.70
C GLY A 351 -9.69 -0.33 -2.21
N PRO A 352 -8.81 -0.77 -1.30
CA PRO A 352 -7.40 -1.02 -1.59
C PRO A 352 -7.17 -2.41 -2.16
N GLN A 353 -7.69 -2.62 -3.37
CA GLN A 353 -7.51 -3.84 -4.15
C GLN A 353 -7.06 -3.49 -5.57
N GLY A 354 -6.39 -4.45 -6.20
CA GLY A 354 -5.89 -4.31 -7.57
C GLY A 354 -4.50 -3.69 -7.66
N VAL A 355 -3.99 -3.67 -8.88
CA VAL A 355 -2.65 -3.17 -9.24
C VAL A 355 -2.73 -1.75 -9.80
N ILE A 356 -1.58 -1.15 -10.13
CA ILE A 356 -1.51 0.21 -10.70
C ILE A 356 -2.41 0.35 -11.94
N ALA A 357 -2.40 -0.64 -12.85
CA ALA A 357 -3.24 -0.62 -14.04
C ALA A 357 -4.74 -0.57 -13.71
N THR A 358 -5.18 -1.29 -12.66
CA THR A 358 -6.57 -1.25 -12.20
C THR A 358 -6.93 0.15 -11.69
N THR A 359 -6.02 0.80 -10.96
CA THR A 359 -6.20 2.17 -10.44
C THR A 359 -6.23 3.19 -11.57
N MET A 360 -5.38 3.02 -12.59
CA MET A 360 -5.35 3.88 -13.77
C MET A 360 -6.69 3.84 -14.54
N ASN A 361 -7.22 2.65 -14.82
CA ASN A 361 -8.50 2.53 -15.54
C ASN A 361 -9.67 3.14 -14.76
N ASP A 362 -9.67 2.99 -13.43
CA ASP A 362 -10.66 3.60 -12.55
C ASP A 362 -10.59 5.13 -12.53
N ALA A 363 -9.37 5.68 -12.54
CA ALA A 363 -9.17 7.12 -12.66
C ALA A 363 -9.63 7.66 -14.03
N TYR A 364 -9.44 6.89 -15.12
CA TYR A 364 -9.99 7.24 -16.42
C TYR A 364 -11.53 7.26 -16.42
N GLU A 365 -12.19 6.29 -15.79
CA GLU A 365 -13.65 6.31 -15.64
C GLU A 365 -14.12 7.58 -14.91
N THR A 366 -13.49 7.93 -13.79
CA THR A 366 -13.84 9.17 -13.07
C THR A 366 -13.59 10.42 -13.94
N ALA A 367 -12.48 10.47 -14.70
CA ALA A 367 -12.19 11.58 -15.59
C ALA A 367 -13.21 11.73 -16.73
N GLU A 368 -13.65 10.61 -17.32
CA GLU A 368 -14.71 10.59 -18.34
C GLU A 368 -16.04 11.11 -17.78
N VAL A 369 -16.37 10.75 -16.54
CA VAL A 369 -17.56 11.26 -15.85
C VAL A 369 -17.48 12.77 -15.64
N ILE A 370 -16.33 13.31 -15.22
CA ILE A 370 -16.11 14.75 -15.08
C ILE A 370 -16.30 15.47 -16.43
N VAL A 371 -15.68 14.96 -17.49
CA VAL A 371 -15.80 15.53 -18.84
C VAL A 371 -17.25 15.49 -19.33
N SER A 372 -17.97 14.41 -19.04
CA SER A 372 -19.39 14.26 -19.37
C SER A 372 -20.26 15.27 -18.64
N ASP A 373 -20.03 15.50 -17.34
CA ASP A 373 -20.76 16.49 -16.55
C ASP A 373 -20.50 17.91 -17.05
N ILE A 374 -19.25 18.24 -17.44
CA ILE A 374 -18.90 19.53 -18.07
C ILE A 374 -19.66 19.70 -19.39
N LYS A 375 -19.61 18.72 -20.29
CA LYS A 375 -20.28 18.78 -21.61
C LYS A 375 -21.81 18.90 -21.49
N GLN A 376 -22.39 18.37 -20.41
CA GLN A 376 -23.82 18.45 -20.13
C GLN A 376 -24.23 19.71 -19.37
N ASN A 377 -23.30 20.63 -19.07
CA ASN A 377 -23.52 21.82 -18.26
C ASN A 377 -24.17 21.50 -16.90
N LYS A 378 -23.78 20.37 -16.27
CA LYS A 378 -24.26 20.07 -14.93
C LYS A 378 -23.72 21.08 -13.94
N SER A 379 -24.47 21.26 -12.85
CA SER A 379 -24.00 22.05 -11.71
C SER A 379 -22.66 21.49 -11.22
N MET A 380 -21.69 22.38 -11.05
CA MET A 380 -20.38 22.11 -10.46
C MET A 380 -20.31 22.78 -9.08
N LEU A 381 -19.14 22.88 -8.47
CA LEU A 381 -19.01 23.57 -7.17
C LEU A 381 -19.55 25.00 -7.26
N SER A 382 -20.53 25.33 -6.40
CA SER A 382 -21.34 26.56 -6.47
C SER A 382 -20.51 27.82 -6.61
N THR A 383 -21.01 28.75 -7.42
CA THR A 383 -20.58 30.15 -7.48
C THR A 383 -21.38 30.97 -6.45
N ASP A 384 -21.27 30.66 -5.16
CA ASP A 384 -22.01 31.42 -4.13
C ASP A 384 -21.51 32.88 -4.00
N THR A 385 -20.41 33.22 -4.67
CA THR A 385 -19.95 34.59 -4.88
C THR A 385 -20.27 35.02 -6.31
N PHE A 386 -21.33 35.83 -6.45
CA PHE A 386 -21.60 36.63 -7.65
C PHE A 386 -20.29 37.22 -8.21
N ASN A 387 -19.91 36.83 -9.43
CA ASN A 387 -18.80 37.38 -10.23
C ASN A 387 -17.33 37.11 -9.83
N ALA A 388 -17.03 36.23 -8.86
CA ALA A 388 -15.61 35.88 -8.60
C ALA A 388 -15.12 34.79 -9.58
N THR A 389 -14.19 35.13 -10.47
CA THR A 389 -13.47 34.14 -11.28
C THR A 389 -12.62 33.26 -10.37
N LYS A 390 -12.87 31.95 -10.38
CA LYS A 390 -12.07 30.96 -9.63
C LYS A 390 -10.62 30.99 -10.09
N GLN A 391 -9.69 31.09 -9.14
CA GLN A 391 -8.26 31.28 -9.44
C GLN A 391 -7.41 30.04 -9.16
N GLY A 392 -8.00 28.97 -8.62
CA GLY A 392 -7.29 27.73 -8.26
C GLY A 392 -6.10 28.00 -7.35
N SER A 393 -4.96 27.39 -7.69
CA SER A 393 -3.72 27.49 -6.93
C SER A 393 -3.19 28.92 -6.79
N LYS A 394 -3.49 29.82 -7.72
CA LYS A 394 -3.06 31.23 -7.65
C LYS A 394 -3.64 31.97 -6.45
N ALA A 395 -4.83 31.58 -5.97
CA ALA A 395 -5.41 32.10 -4.74
C ALA A 395 -5.00 31.27 -3.51
N ILE A 396 -4.86 29.95 -3.64
CA ILE A 396 -4.58 29.05 -2.51
C ILE A 396 -3.13 29.15 -2.02
N ILE A 397 -2.14 29.22 -2.92
CA ILE A 397 -0.71 29.25 -2.52
C ILE A 397 -0.39 30.45 -1.61
N PRO A 398 -0.82 31.70 -1.91
CA PRO A 398 -0.62 32.82 -0.99
C PRO A 398 -1.28 32.62 0.38
N ILE A 399 -2.46 32.00 0.43
CA ILE A 399 -3.14 31.68 1.70
C ILE A 399 -2.31 30.69 2.51
N LEU A 400 -1.77 29.65 1.88
CA LEU A 400 -0.88 28.68 2.52
C LEU A 400 0.37 29.37 3.08
N HIS A 401 1.00 30.25 2.31
CA HIS A 401 2.18 30.99 2.75
C HIS A 401 1.86 31.93 3.92
N GLN A 402 0.71 32.60 3.91
CA GLN A 402 0.23 33.41 5.04
C GLN A 402 -0.03 32.58 6.30
N ARG A 403 -0.44 31.31 6.14
CA ARG A 403 -0.57 30.32 7.22
C ARG A 403 0.78 29.74 7.67
N GLY A 404 1.90 30.15 7.08
CA GLY A 404 3.24 29.66 7.40
C GLY A 404 3.59 28.30 6.77
N ILE A 405 2.78 27.83 5.83
CA ILE A 405 2.98 26.53 5.16
C ILE A 405 3.86 26.73 3.93
N ARG A 406 5.03 26.09 3.93
CA ARG A 406 5.94 26.09 2.78
C ARG A 406 5.53 25.00 1.79
N THR A 407 4.99 25.41 0.65
CA THR A 407 4.63 24.52 -0.46
C THR A 407 5.87 24.05 -1.22
N VAL A 408 5.79 22.88 -1.88
CA VAL A 408 6.83 22.35 -2.78
C VAL A 408 6.28 22.26 -4.20
N SER A 409 6.92 22.97 -5.15
CA SER A 409 6.56 22.87 -6.58
C SER A 409 7.14 21.59 -7.21
N TYR A 410 6.78 21.31 -8.46
CA TYR A 410 7.38 20.18 -9.17
C TYR A 410 8.88 20.40 -9.44
N GLU A 411 9.28 21.63 -9.74
CA GLU A 411 10.69 22.02 -9.92
C GLU A 411 11.50 21.84 -8.65
N ASP A 412 10.92 22.19 -7.49
CA ASP A 412 11.53 21.94 -6.19
C ASP A 412 11.67 20.44 -5.92
N TRP A 413 10.64 19.64 -6.23
CA TRP A 413 10.75 18.17 -6.20
C TRP A 413 11.91 17.67 -7.07
N LYS A 414 12.12 18.19 -8.29
CA LYS A 414 13.24 17.77 -9.15
C LYS A 414 14.62 18.09 -8.54
N LYS A 415 14.75 19.15 -7.74
CA LYS A 415 15.99 19.43 -6.97
C LYS A 415 16.21 18.40 -5.87
N ILE A 416 15.16 18.08 -5.10
CA ILE A 416 15.19 17.03 -4.08
C ILE A 416 15.58 15.70 -4.73
N GLU A 417 14.95 15.38 -5.85
CA GLU A 417 15.17 14.16 -6.60
C GLU A 417 16.62 14.02 -7.07
N GLU A 418 17.21 15.09 -7.63
CA GLU A 418 18.59 15.03 -8.08
C GLU A 418 19.55 14.82 -6.90
N ARG A 419 19.27 15.41 -5.74
CA ARG A 419 20.06 15.14 -4.53
C ARG A 419 19.95 13.69 -4.06
N GLU A 420 18.78 13.07 -4.18
CA GLU A 420 18.62 11.63 -3.91
C GLU A 420 19.41 10.77 -4.91
N ASN A 421 19.41 11.15 -6.19
CA ASN A 421 20.16 10.45 -7.24
C ASN A 421 21.68 10.60 -7.01
N GLU A 422 22.18 11.79 -6.69
CA GLU A 422 23.58 12.06 -6.32
C GLU A 422 24.03 11.17 -5.16
N ALA A 423 23.24 11.15 -4.08
CA ALA A 423 23.53 10.32 -2.91
C ALA A 423 23.47 8.81 -3.24
N GLY A 424 22.57 8.41 -4.16
CA GLY A 424 22.52 7.05 -4.68
C GLY A 424 23.76 6.66 -5.47
N ARG A 425 24.21 7.52 -6.40
CA ARG A 425 25.42 7.29 -7.21
C ARG A 425 26.65 7.06 -6.32
N ALA A 426 26.80 7.83 -5.25
CA ALA A 426 27.88 7.64 -4.27
C ALA A 426 27.86 6.27 -3.56
N LYS A 427 26.71 5.60 -3.55
CA LYS A 427 26.48 4.28 -2.93
C LYS A 427 26.25 3.15 -3.94
N ASN A 428 26.44 3.40 -5.24
CA ASN A 428 26.13 2.45 -6.32
C ASN A 428 24.66 2.00 -6.36
N LYS A 429 23.73 2.93 -6.06
CA LYS A 429 22.28 2.73 -6.08
C LYS A 429 21.64 3.66 -7.11
N PRO A 430 20.44 3.34 -7.63
CA PRO A 430 19.69 4.28 -8.46
C PRO A 430 19.38 5.60 -7.74
N ARG A 431 19.13 5.52 -6.42
CA ARG A 431 18.93 6.68 -5.53
C ARG A 431 19.08 6.30 -4.06
N GLU A 432 19.34 7.30 -3.22
CA GLU A 432 19.20 7.23 -1.77
C GLU A 432 18.09 8.19 -1.32
N LYS A 433 17.00 7.63 -0.78
CA LYS A 433 15.81 8.41 -0.44
C LYS A 433 15.97 9.16 0.87
N PHE A 434 15.41 10.36 0.95
CA PHE A 434 15.22 11.05 2.23
C PHE A 434 14.13 10.35 3.05
N GLY A 435 14.50 9.84 4.23
CA GLY A 435 13.55 9.24 5.16
C GLY A 435 12.82 10.27 6.04
N ARG A 436 13.19 11.55 6.03
CA ARG A 436 12.55 12.62 6.83
C ARG A 436 12.12 13.75 5.92
N VAL A 437 10.97 14.35 6.22
CA VAL A 437 10.47 15.53 5.50
C VAL A 437 11.47 16.68 5.67
N GLU A 438 12.01 16.87 6.87
CA GLU A 438 12.96 17.94 7.17
C GLU A 438 14.26 17.82 6.36
N ASP A 439 14.73 16.60 6.12
CA ASP A 439 15.93 16.36 5.31
C ASP A 439 15.67 16.72 3.83
N ALA A 440 14.51 16.34 3.30
CA ALA A 440 14.11 16.69 1.93
C ALA A 440 13.91 18.20 1.77
N MET A 441 13.25 18.86 2.71
CA MET A 441 13.00 20.30 2.67
C MET A 441 14.29 21.12 2.75
N ARG A 442 15.29 20.66 3.53
CA ARG A 442 16.61 21.32 3.63
C ARG A 442 17.36 21.42 2.29
N VAL A 443 17.06 20.56 1.31
CA VAL A 443 17.65 20.66 -0.04
C VAL A 443 17.23 21.95 -0.74
N LEU A 444 16.06 22.49 -0.41
CA LEU A 444 15.52 23.69 -1.02
C LEU A 444 16.03 24.99 -0.37
N ASP A 445 16.86 24.88 0.68
CA ASP A 445 17.50 26.00 1.37
C ASP A 445 18.93 26.25 0.89
N THR A 446 19.44 25.36 0.04
CA THR A 446 20.77 25.41 -0.58
C THR A 446 20.65 25.81 -2.04
#